data_AF-A0A6A0III1-F1
#
_entry.id   AF-A0A6A0III1-F1
#
_cell.length_a   1.000
_cell.length_b   1.000
_cell.length_c   1.000
_cell.angle_alpha   90.00
_cell.angle_beta   90.00
_cell.angle_gamma   90.00
#
_symmetry.space_group_name_H-M   'P 1'
#
loop_
_entity.id
_entity.type
_entity.pdbx_description
1 polymer ?
#
loop_
_entity_poly.entity_id
_entity_poly.type
_entity_poly.pdbx_seq_one_letter_code
_entity_poly.pdbx_strand_id
1 'polypeptide(L)' 'MSEIARVKPDSRSGQVGQTWGNLLLPEGRLSVHDRFLFEGEESAPFEVKRVLSWPLDPKLHLVYYESTKRHG' A
#
# COMPACT_ATOMS: atom_id res chain seq x y z
N MET A 1 19.16 0.31 3.70
CA MET A 1 17.81 0.01 4.24
C MET A 1 16.85 0.93 3.54
N SER A 2 15.87 0.40 2.81
CA SER A 2 14.80 1.22 2.22
C SER A 2 13.94 1.78 3.35
N GLU A 3 13.66 3.07 3.33
CA GLU A 3 12.82 3.75 4.31
C GLU A 3 11.40 3.15 4.29
N ILE A 4 10.82 2.87 5.48
CA ILE A 4 9.45 2.38 5.58
C ILE A 4 8.53 3.61 5.50
N ALA A 5 7.74 3.71 4.43
CA ALA A 5 6.82 4.82 4.26
C ALA A 5 5.67 4.77 5.27
N ARG A 6 5.11 5.92 5.61
CA ARG A 6 3.88 6.04 6.40
C ARG A 6 2.72 6.44 5.48
N VAL A 7 1.64 5.68 5.58
CA VAL A 7 0.43 5.84 4.77
C VAL A 7 -0.78 6.00 5.69
N LYS A 8 -1.68 6.92 5.34
CA LYS A 8 -2.91 7.11 6.10
C LYS A 8 -3.86 5.90 5.92
N PRO A 9 -4.50 5.40 6.99
CA PRO A 9 -5.46 4.29 6.89
C PRO A 9 -6.64 4.57 5.96
N ASP A 10 -7.01 5.82 5.78
CA ASP A 10 -8.10 6.28 4.89
C ASP A 10 -7.79 6.12 3.40
N SER A 11 -6.53 5.87 3.04
CA SER A 11 -6.11 5.63 1.65
C SER A 11 -6.54 4.26 1.14
N ARG A 12 -7.06 3.38 2.02
CA ARG A 12 -7.63 2.08 1.66
C ARG A 12 -8.79 2.24 0.68
N SER A 13 -8.80 1.41 -0.36
CA SER A 13 -9.78 1.49 -1.43
C SER A 13 -10.33 0.10 -1.80
N GLY A 14 -11.64 0.03 -2.00
CA GLY A 14 -12.34 -1.20 -2.39
C GLY A 14 -12.27 -2.30 -1.33
N GLN A 15 -12.11 -3.55 -1.79
CA GLN A 15 -12.03 -4.69 -0.90
C GLN A 15 -10.68 -4.75 -0.18
N VAL A 16 -10.75 -4.81 1.15
CA VAL A 16 -9.59 -4.91 2.04
C VAL A 16 -9.73 -6.16 2.89
N GLY A 17 -8.69 -6.98 2.92
CA GLY A 17 -8.56 -8.11 3.82
C GLY A 17 -7.62 -7.80 4.99
N GLN A 18 -7.49 -8.75 5.91
CA GLN A 18 -6.53 -8.63 7.03
C GLN A 18 -5.07 -8.65 6.57
N THR A 19 -4.80 -9.26 5.41
CA THR A 19 -3.44 -9.56 4.92
C THR A 19 -3.10 -8.91 3.61
N TRP A 20 -4.06 -8.30 2.93
CA TRP A 20 -3.89 -7.66 1.63
C TRP A 20 -4.95 -6.59 1.43
N GLY A 21 -4.71 -5.68 0.49
CA GLY A 21 -5.69 -4.66 0.13
C GLY A 21 -5.22 -3.83 -1.04
N ASN A 22 -6.00 -2.79 -1.34
CA ASN A 22 -5.61 -1.77 -2.29
C ASN A 22 -5.58 -0.39 -1.61
N LEU A 23 -4.68 0.47 -2.07
CA LEU A 23 -4.65 1.88 -1.74
C LEU A 23 -4.92 2.71 -2.99
N LEU A 24 -5.54 3.86 -2.82
CA LEU A 24 -5.59 4.89 -3.84
C LEU A 24 -4.68 6.04 -3.41
N LEU A 25 -3.58 6.24 -4.12
CA LEU A 25 -2.54 7.21 -3.76
C LEU A 25 -2.15 8.08 -4.96
N PRO A 26 -1.59 9.28 -4.72
CA PRO A 26 -0.96 10.05 -5.79
C PRO A 26 0.15 9.27 -6.49
N GLU A 27 0.34 9.55 -7.79
CA GLU A 27 1.46 9.02 -8.57
C GLU A 27 2.81 9.25 -7.87
N GLY A 28 3.69 8.25 -7.97
CA GLY A 28 5.05 8.31 -7.41
C GLY A 28 5.13 8.17 -5.88
N ARG A 29 3.99 8.02 -5.18
CA ARG A 29 4.00 7.89 -3.71
C ARG A 29 4.59 6.56 -3.23
N LEU A 30 4.36 5.48 -3.99
CA LEU A 30 4.89 4.14 -3.73
C LEU A 30 5.19 3.41 -5.04
N SER A 31 6.21 2.57 -5.01
CA SER A 31 6.67 1.69 -6.08
C SER A 31 6.56 0.22 -5.69
N VAL A 32 6.62 -0.68 -6.67
CA VAL A 32 6.67 -2.13 -6.40
C VAL A 32 7.87 -2.46 -5.50
N HIS A 33 7.66 -3.33 -4.51
CA HIS A 33 8.58 -3.69 -3.42
C HIS A 33 8.82 -2.64 -2.35
N ASP A 34 8.24 -1.45 -2.46
CA ASP A 34 8.25 -0.51 -1.33
C ASP A 34 7.51 -1.11 -0.14
N ARG A 35 8.03 -0.80 1.04
CA ARG A 35 7.44 -1.21 2.32
C ARG A 35 6.84 -0.01 3.01
N PHE A 36 5.68 -0.21 3.60
CA PHE A 36 4.99 0.84 4.33
C PHE A 36 4.29 0.30 5.56
N LEU A 37 3.99 1.21 6.48
CA LEU A 37 3.09 1.00 7.61
C LEU A 37 1.94 2.01 7.52
N PHE A 38 0.79 1.59 8.01
CA PHE A 38 -0.26 2.56 8.29
C PHE A 38 0.17 3.47 9.45
N GLU A 39 -0.21 4.73 9.39
CA GLU A 39 -0.02 5.66 10.50
C GLU A 39 -0.69 5.12 11.77
N GLY A 40 0.04 5.13 12.90
CA GLY A 40 -0.43 4.56 14.16
C GLY A 40 -0.28 3.04 14.28
N GLU A 41 0.12 2.32 13.23
CA GLU A 41 0.48 0.90 13.34
C GLU A 41 1.99 0.72 13.61
N GLU A 42 2.31 -0.13 14.59
CA GLU A 42 3.67 -0.61 14.89
C GLU A 42 3.85 -2.10 14.52
N SER A 43 2.97 -2.59 13.64
CA SER A 43 2.94 -3.98 13.19
C SER A 43 4.05 -4.27 12.17
N ALA A 44 4.06 -5.50 11.62
CA ALA A 44 4.94 -5.81 10.50
C ALA A 44 4.50 -5.02 9.27
N PRO A 45 5.43 -4.45 8.47
CA PRO A 45 5.08 -3.63 7.32
C PRO A 45 4.32 -4.43 6.26
N PHE A 46 3.62 -3.71 5.41
CA PHE A 46 3.09 -4.25 4.15
C PHE A 46 4.12 -4.01 3.04
N GLU A 47 4.07 -4.83 2.00
CA GLU A 47 4.89 -4.67 0.79
C GLU A 47 3.98 -4.46 -0.42
N VAL A 48 4.34 -3.48 -1.26
CA VAL A 48 3.65 -3.20 -2.51
C VAL A 48 3.99 -4.28 -3.53
N LYS A 49 2.96 -4.92 -4.08
CA LYS A 49 3.11 -5.98 -5.08
C LYS A 49 2.79 -5.52 -6.50
N ARG A 50 1.92 -4.51 -6.64
CA ARG A 50 1.52 -3.98 -7.95
C ARG A 50 1.06 -2.54 -7.85
N VAL A 51 1.37 -1.74 -8.86
CA VAL A 51 0.91 -0.36 -9.02
C VAL A 51 0.27 -0.24 -10.40
N LEU A 52 -0.97 0.27 -10.45
CA LEU A 52 -1.72 0.49 -11.70
C LEU A 52 -2.20 1.94 -11.75
N SER A 53 -2.21 2.56 -12.93
CA SER A 53 -2.83 3.87 -13.10
C SER A 53 -4.34 3.77 -12.92
N TRP A 54 -4.93 4.75 -12.23
CA TRP A 54 -6.38 4.80 -12.04
C TRP A 54 -7.05 5.36 -13.31
N PRO A 55 -8.05 4.66 -13.89
CA PRO A 55 -8.59 5.05 -15.19
C PRO A 55 -9.37 6.37 -15.19
N LEU A 56 -9.86 6.81 -14.02
CA LEU A 56 -10.64 8.04 -13.89
C LEU A 56 -9.79 9.28 -13.58
N ASP A 57 -8.57 9.10 -13.07
CA ASP A 57 -7.65 10.19 -12.77
C ASP A 57 -6.20 9.70 -12.92
N PRO A 58 -5.46 10.15 -13.95
CA PRO A 58 -4.09 9.71 -14.17
C PRO A 58 -3.12 10.15 -13.07
N LYS A 59 -3.50 11.11 -12.21
CA LYS A 59 -2.68 11.52 -11.06
C LYS A 59 -2.78 10.56 -9.88
N LEU A 60 -3.70 9.59 -9.95
CA LEU A 60 -3.93 8.59 -8.92
C LEU A 60 -3.53 7.20 -9.42
N HIS A 61 -2.93 6.43 -8.53
CA HIS A 61 -2.57 5.04 -8.74
C HIS A 61 -3.29 4.14 -7.75
N LEU A 62 -3.74 2.99 -8.24
CA LEU A 62 -4.22 1.88 -7.43
C LEU A 62 -3.04 0.99 -7.07
N VAL A 63 -2.73 0.92 -5.77
CA VAL A 63 -1.58 0.21 -5.22
C VAL A 63 -2.05 -1.04 -4.48
N TYR A 64 -1.73 -2.22 -5.01
CA TYR A 64 -2.00 -3.49 -4.36
C TYR A 64 -0.85 -3.87 -3.41
N TYR A 65 -1.19 -4.27 -2.19
CA TYR A 65 -0.22 -4.61 -1.16
C TYR A 65 -0.58 -5.91 -0.43
N GLU A 66 0.44 -6.53 0.17
CA GLU A 66 0.32 -7.72 1.01
C GLU A 66 1.12 -7.55 2.30
N SER A 67 0.69 -8.21 3.38
CA SER A 67 1.42 -8.21 4.65
C SER A 67 2.75 -8.95 4.51
N THR A 68 3.82 -8.39 5.07
CA THR A 68 5.11 -9.10 5.13
C THR A 68 5.14 -10.17 6.23
N LYS A 69 4.14 -10.18 7.13
CA LYS A 69 3.98 -11.26 8.11
C LYS A 69 3.60 -12.52 7.34
N ARG A 70 4.53 -13.46 7.23
CA ARG A 70 4.21 -14.81 6.75
C ARG A 70 3.26 -15.44 7.76
N HIS A 71 2.08 -15.89 7.30
CA HIS A 71 1.32 -16.88 8.05
C HIS A 71 2.18 -18.15 8.05
N GLY A 72 2.87 -18.38 9.17
CA GLY A 72 3.49 -19.66 9.48
C GLY A 72 2.44 -20.65 9.96
#